data_AF-A0A2U3KWK3-F1
#
_entry.id   AF-A0A2U3KWK3-F1
#
_cell.length_a   1.000
_cell.length_b   1.000
_cell.length_c   1.000
_cell.angle_alpha   90.00
_cell.angle_beta   90.00
_cell.angle_gamma   90.00
#
_symmetry.space_group_name_H-M   'P 1'
#
loop_
_entity.id
_entity.type
_entity.pdbx_description
1 polymer ?
#
loop_
_entity_poly.entity_id
_entity_poly.type
_entity_poly.pdbx_seq_one_letter_code
_entity_poly.pdbx_strand_id
1 'polypeptide(L)'
;MKRLEIPEFASEAEEAQWWYDNREVLGQNFRDALKKGTIHHGGPAAILRETQLVTVRLANRDLDRVEQVAKERGIGDHACIAELLREALDREDAKKAKKRKSA
;
A
#
# COMPACT_ATOMS: atom_id res chain seq x y z
N MET A 1 4.49 -0.07 26.92
CA MET A 1 4.77 -0.95 25.77
C MET A 1 6.17 -1.48 25.95
N LYS A 2 6.32 -2.80 26.09
CA LYS A 2 7.63 -3.44 26.12
C LYS A 2 8.14 -3.52 24.69
N ARG A 3 9.34 -3.02 24.42
CA ARG A 3 9.97 -3.11 23.10
C ARG A 3 10.51 -4.52 22.94
N LEU A 4 9.97 -5.25 21.97
CA LEU A 4 10.50 -6.53 21.51
C LEU A 4 11.40 -6.24 20.31
N GLU A 5 12.65 -6.68 20.38
CA GLU A 5 13.56 -6.64 19.24
C GLU A 5 13.32 -7.93 18.44
N ILE A 6 12.83 -7.78 17.21
CA ILE A 6 12.59 -8.91 16.32
C ILE A 6 13.96 -9.31 15.74
N PRO A 7 14.46 -10.53 16.02
CA PRO A 7 15.74 -10.98 15.47
C PRO A 7 15.61 -11.33 13.98
N GLU A 8 16.74 -11.45 13.28
CA GLU A 8 16.76 -12.06 11.95
C GLU A 8 16.61 -13.57 12.10
N PHE A 9 15.59 -14.15 11.46
CA PHE A 9 15.31 -15.58 11.54
C PHE A 9 15.96 -16.35 10.40
N ALA A 10 16.55 -17.50 10.71
CA ALA A 10 17.14 -18.38 9.69
C ALA A 10 16.09 -19.26 8.98
N SER A 11 14.90 -19.43 9.57
CA SER A 11 13.82 -20.25 9.02
C SER A 11 12.44 -19.82 9.51
N GLU A 12 11.39 -20.17 8.75
CA GLU A 12 9.99 -19.90 9.11
C GLU A 12 9.58 -20.60 10.41
N ALA A 13 10.10 -21.80 10.68
CA ALA A 13 9.80 -22.55 11.91
C ALA A 13 10.38 -21.85 13.16
N GLU A 14 11.58 -21.29 13.06
CA GLU A 14 12.22 -20.52 14.12
C GLU A 14 11.46 -19.21 14.39
N GLU A 15 11.05 -18.54 13.32
CA GLU A 15 10.19 -17.35 13.41
C GLU A 15 8.85 -17.69 14.10
N ALA A 16 8.18 -18.75 13.67
CA ALA A 16 6.91 -19.18 14.25
C ALA A 16 7.02 -19.51 15.74
N GLN A 17 8.11 -20.17 16.14
CA GLN A 17 8.38 -20.48 17.55
C GLN A 17 8.61 -19.19 18.35
N TRP A 18 9.39 -18.25 17.82
CA TRP A 18 9.60 -16.95 18.45
C TRP A 18 8.28 -16.18 18.62
N TRP A 19 7.41 -16.18 17.61
CA TRP A 19 6.07 -15.58 17.71
C TRP A 19 5.24 -16.26 18.81
N TYR A 20 5.27 -17.58 18.89
CA TYR A 20 4.54 -18.34 19.90
C TYR A 20 5.06 -18.01 21.31
N ASP A 21 6.36 -17.97 21.51
CA ASP A 21 6.97 -17.72 22.82
C ASP A 21 6.75 -16.27 23.29
N ASN A 22 6.69 -15.31 22.36
CA ASN A 22 6.50 -13.89 22.65
C ASN A 22 5.02 -13.46 22.65
N ARG A 23 4.07 -14.37 22.39
CA ARG A 23 2.64 -14.06 22.19
C ARG A 23 1.99 -13.31 23.36
N GLU A 24 2.40 -13.59 24.60
CA GLU A 24 1.82 -12.96 25.78
C GLU A 24 2.22 -11.49 25.90
N VAL A 25 3.49 -11.19 25.64
CA VAL A 25 4.03 -9.82 25.65
C VAL A 25 3.44 -9.02 24.49
N LEU A 26 3.35 -9.62 23.30
CA LEU A 26 2.67 -9.04 22.15
C LEU A 26 1.20 -8.74 22.47
N GLY A 27 0.47 -9.71 23.03
CA GLY A 27 -0.92 -9.55 23.42
C GLY A 27 -1.15 -8.44 24.45
N GLN A 28 -0.24 -8.28 25.42
CA GLN A 28 -0.31 -7.18 26.38
C GLN A 28 -0.02 -5.83 25.73
N ASN A 29 0.99 -5.77 24.84
CA ASN A 29 1.29 -4.56 24.07
C ASN A 29 0.11 -4.13 23.17
N PHE A 30 -0.56 -5.10 22.53
CA PHE A 30 -1.77 -4.84 21.74
C PHE A 30 -2.91 -4.32 22.61
N ARG A 31 -3.17 -4.92 23.77
CA ARG A 31 -4.18 -4.43 24.73
C ARG A 31 -3.87 -3.01 25.21
N ASP A 32 -2.62 -2.71 25.47
CA ASP A 32 -2.19 -1.38 25.88
C ASP A 32 -2.33 -0.35 24.74
N ALA A 33 -2.00 -0.74 23.50
CA ALA A 33 -2.17 0.09 22.31
C ALA A 33 -3.64 0.38 22.02
N LEU A 34 -4.53 -0.62 22.21
CA LEU A 34 -5.98 -0.45 22.10
C LEU A 34 -6.49 0.57 23.11
N LYS A 35 -6.09 0.46 24.39
CA LYS A 35 -6.47 1.42 25.44
C LYS A 35 -5.98 2.84 25.16
N LYS A 36 -4.84 2.99 24.50
CA LYS A 36 -4.22 4.28 24.16
C LYS A 36 -4.66 4.86 22.82
N GLY A 37 -5.45 4.11 22.02
CA GLY A 37 -5.85 4.52 20.67
C GLY A 37 -4.70 4.58 19.65
N THR A 38 -3.54 4.01 19.96
CA THR A 38 -2.35 4.03 19.10
C THR A 38 -2.17 2.73 18.31
N ILE A 39 -3.23 1.93 18.18
CA ILE A 39 -3.18 0.72 17.38
C ILE A 39 -3.10 1.11 15.89
N HIS A 40 -2.13 0.55 15.19
CA HIS A 40 -2.03 0.67 13.74
C HIS A 40 -2.63 -0.58 13.14
N HIS A 41 -3.80 -0.45 12.53
CA HIS A 41 -4.37 -1.52 11.73
C HIS A 41 -3.75 -1.45 10.34
N GLY A 42 -2.99 -2.46 9.93
CA GLY A 42 -2.52 -2.66 8.55
C GLY A 42 -3.65 -3.01 7.57
N GLY A 43 -4.85 -2.48 7.80
CA GLY A 43 -6.04 -2.65 6.96
C GLY A 43 -6.30 -1.42 6.09
N PRO A 44 -7.50 -1.29 5.50
CA PRO A 44 -7.87 -0.17 4.61
C PRO A 44 -7.55 1.22 5.18
N ALA A 45 -7.56 1.38 6.51
CA ALA A 45 -7.18 2.61 7.19
C ALA A 45 -5.72 3.04 6.97
N ALA A 46 -4.78 2.11 6.76
CA ALA A 46 -3.41 2.44 6.39
C ALA A 46 -3.34 2.97 4.95
N ILE A 47 -4.03 2.30 4.01
CA ILE A 47 -4.12 2.73 2.61
C ILE A 47 -4.77 4.12 2.50
N LEU A 48 -5.82 4.38 3.28
CA LEU A 48 -6.49 5.69 3.32
C LEU A 48 -5.64 6.80 3.95
N ARG A 49 -4.61 6.48 4.74
CA ARG A 49 -3.66 7.48 5.26
C ARG A 49 -2.64 7.91 4.20
N GLU A 50 -2.36 7.04 3.23
CA GLU A 50 -1.38 7.27 2.17
C GLU A 50 -2.02 7.70 0.84
N THR A 51 -3.35 7.77 0.78
CA THR A 51 -4.09 8.13 -0.43
C THR A 51 -5.04 9.29 -0.17
N GLN A 52 -5.20 10.16 -1.16
CA GLN A 52 -6.14 11.27 -1.14
C GLN A 52 -7.19 11.08 -2.24
N LEU A 53 -8.47 11.26 -1.91
CA LEU A 53 -9.54 11.25 -2.90
C LEU A 53 -9.48 12.56 -3.71
N VAL A 54 -9.39 12.43 -5.03
CA VAL A 54 -9.39 13.55 -5.97
C VAL A 54 -10.51 13.34 -6.98
N THR A 55 -11.29 14.39 -7.24
CA THR A 55 -12.32 14.39 -8.29
C THR A 55 -11.80 15.14 -9.51
N VAL A 56 -11.73 14.46 -10.65
CA VAL A 56 -11.33 15.03 -11.94
C VAL A 56 -12.43 14.79 -12.97
N ARG A 57 -12.61 15.74 -13.90
CA ARG A 57 -13.49 15.54 -15.06
C ARG A 57 -12.68 14.91 -16.18
N LEU A 58 -13.15 13.77 -16.68
CA LEU A 58 -12.58 13.08 -17.84
C LEU A 58 -13.56 13.20 -19.02
N ALA A 59 -13.04 13.19 -20.24
CA ALA A 59 -13.89 13.13 -21.42
C ALA A 59 -14.62 11.77 -21.46
N ASN A 60 -15.89 11.76 -21.87
CA ASN A 60 -16.66 10.51 -21.98
C ASN A 60 -15.95 9.46 -22.82
N ARG A 61 -15.32 9.87 -23.93
CA ARG A 61 -14.53 8.98 -24.79
C ARG A 61 -13.37 8.30 -24.04
N ASP A 62 -12.76 8.97 -23.07
CA ASP A 62 -11.69 8.36 -22.28
C ASP A 62 -12.26 7.44 -21.21
N LEU A 63 -13.43 7.73 -20.65
CA LEU A 63 -14.15 6.81 -19.76
C LEU A 63 -14.54 5.51 -20.49
N ASP A 64 -15.02 5.60 -21.74
CA ASP A 64 -15.34 4.42 -22.56
C ASP A 64 -14.10 3.54 -22.78
N ARG A 65 -12.93 4.16 -22.97
CA ARG A 65 -11.66 3.44 -23.13
C ARG A 65 -11.20 2.80 -21.82
N VAL A 66 -11.35 3.50 -20.70
CA VAL A 66 -11.07 2.94 -19.37
C VAL A 66 -11.93 1.72 -19.12
N GLU A 67 -13.23 1.78 -19.42
CA GLU A 67 -14.14 0.66 -19.23
C GLU A 67 -13.71 -0.57 -20.05
N GLN A 68 -13.28 -0.37 -21.30
CA GLN A 68 -12.77 -1.47 -22.14
C GLN A 68 -11.51 -2.11 -21.54
N VAL A 69 -10.52 -1.29 -21.15
CA VAL A 69 -9.28 -1.78 -20.54
C VAL A 69 -9.55 -2.46 -19.20
N ALA A 70 -10.46 -1.92 -18.39
CA ALA A 70 -10.87 -2.48 -17.10
C ALA A 70 -11.48 -3.88 -17.27
N LYS A 71 -12.38 -4.05 -18.27
CA LYS A 71 -12.97 -5.35 -18.62
C LYS A 71 -11.93 -6.36 -19.07
N GLU A 72 -10.99 -5.96 -19.93
CA GLU A 72 -9.92 -6.83 -20.40
C GLU A 72 -9.00 -7.29 -19.27
N ARG A 73 -8.74 -6.41 -18.29
CA ARG A 73 -7.89 -6.69 -17.13
C ARG A 73 -8.63 -7.35 -15.95
N GLY A 74 -9.97 -7.39 -15.98
CA GLY A 74 -10.78 -7.92 -14.88
C GLY A 74 -10.73 -7.07 -13.60
N ILE A 75 -10.50 -5.77 -13.72
CA ILE A 75 -10.44 -4.83 -12.58
C ILE A 75 -11.54 -3.76 -12.69
N GLY A 76 -11.82 -3.05 -11.60
CA GLY A 76 -12.79 -1.95 -11.62
C GLY A 76 -12.23 -0.67 -12.25
N ASP A 77 -13.11 0.17 -12.79
CA ASP A 77 -12.75 1.39 -13.53
C ASP A 77 -11.85 2.34 -12.73
N HIS A 78 -12.17 2.60 -11.45
CA HIS A 78 -11.32 3.46 -10.59
C HIS A 78 -9.91 2.88 -10.39
N ALA A 79 -9.79 1.56 -10.27
CA ALA A 79 -8.49 0.90 -10.14
C ALA A 79 -7.71 1.00 -11.45
N CYS A 80 -8.38 0.79 -12.59
CA CYS A 80 -7.79 0.97 -13.92
C CYS A 80 -7.29 2.41 -14.13
N ILE A 81 -8.09 3.42 -13.75
CA ILE A 81 -7.67 4.83 -13.82
C ILE A 81 -6.45 5.09 -12.95
N ALA A 82 -6.44 4.59 -11.72
CA ALA A 82 -5.32 4.80 -10.80
C ALA A 82 -4.02 4.15 -11.30
N GLU A 83 -4.11 2.95 -11.89
CA GLU A 83 -2.99 2.24 -12.49
C GLU A 83 -2.44 2.99 -13.72
N LEU A 84 -3.33 3.36 -14.67
CA LEU A 84 -2.95 4.10 -15.88
C LEU A 84 -2.32 5.46 -15.56
N LEU A 85 -2.82 6.15 -14.52
CA LEU A 85 -2.22 7.39 -14.05
C LEU A 85 -0.80 7.16 -13.53
N ARG A 86 -0.58 6.12 -12.74
CA ARG A 86 0.76 5.78 -12.21
C ARG A 86 1.74 5.46 -13.33
N GLU A 87 1.35 4.61 -14.29
CA GLU A 87 2.16 4.30 -15.47
C GLU A 87 2.50 5.55 -16.29
N ALA A 88 1.59 6.53 -16.37
CA ALA A 88 1.85 7.80 -17.05
C ALA A 88 2.87 8.65 -16.29
N LEU A 89 2.75 8.74 -14.96
CA LEU A 89 3.70 9.48 -14.12
C LEU A 89 5.11 8.88 -14.18
N ASP A 90 5.22 7.55 -14.08
CA ASP A 90 6.50 6.85 -14.17
C ASP A 90 7.20 7.12 -15.52
N ARG A 91 6.43 7.15 -16.62
CA ARG A 91 6.95 7.52 -17.95
C ARG A 91 7.42 8.97 -18.01
N GLU A 92 6.70 9.90 -17.40
CA GLU A 92 7.11 11.31 -17.34
C GLU A 92 8.38 11.51 -16.52
N ASP A 93 8.52 10.81 -15.39
CA ASP A 93 9.72 10.88 -14.57
C ASP A 93 10.93 10.25 -15.25
N ALA A 94 10.75 9.13 -15.96
CA ALA A 94 11.78 8.53 -16.80
C ALA A 94 12.24 9.50 -17.91
N LYS A 95 11.32 10.23 -18.56
CA LYS A 95 11.67 11.25 -19.56
C LYS A 95 12.48 12.40 -18.95
N LYS A 96 12.08 12.91 -17.79
CA LYS A 96 12.80 13.98 -17.07
C LYS A 96 14.21 13.54 -16.68
N ALA A 97 14.37 12.31 -16.19
CA ALA A 97 15.67 11.76 -15.82
C ALA A 97 16.61 11.66 -17.03
N LYS A 98 16.10 11.24 -18.20
CA LYS A 98 16.88 11.23 -19.45
C LYS A 98 17.29 12.65 -19.87
N LYS A 99 16.38 13.61 -19.83
CA LYS A 99 16.66 15.01 -20.19
C LYS A 99 17.75 15.64 -19.30
N ARG A 100 17.77 15.32 -18.01
CA ARG A 100 18.79 15.80 -17.06
C ARG A 100 20.18 15.18 -17.25
N LYS A 101 20.29 14.01 -17.88
CA LYS A 101 21.56 13.34 -18.18
C LYS A 101 22.18 13.78 -19.51
N SER A 102 21.40 14.45 -20.35
CA SER A 102 21.82 14.96 -21.67
C SER A 102 22.03 16.47 -21.69
N ALA A 103 21.88 17.13 -20.54
CA ALA A 103 22.17 18.54 -20.30
C ALA A 103 23.39 18.65 -19.38
#